data_AF-A0AAD9UIM3-F1
#
_entry.id   AF-A0AAD9UIM3-F1
#
_cell.length_a   1.000
_cell.length_b   1.000
_cell.length_c   1.000
_cell.angle_alpha   90.00
_cell.angle_beta   90.00
_cell.angle_gamma   90.00
#
_symmetry.space_group_name_H-M   'P 1'
#
loop_
_entity.id
_entity.type
_entity.pdbx_description
1 polymer ?
#
loop_
_entity_poly.entity_id
_entity_poly.type
_entity_poly.pdbx_seq_one_letter_code
_entity_poly.pdbx_strand_id
1 'polypeptide(L)'
;MRNDVPWDVVVDSTKGVMYWRLGTNIETAAMDGTQRRVLVTEVGNSYGLSIDLKGQRLYWCNTTTIESASLDGSDRRVLLNTTDAPFFTTVLGEDLYFTDRRHVWKINLSASAPTIQQVGPAFVSLINGLAGFSSQEEIHATGTTNTCSNDNGGCEHVCFPTPKGPRCGCAEGFILEETSSQCSMAMVRLVGKEGSGAAESCCQKDMKDFYSGLKEVWGPKMKGPVHLKSTDGMETFYDSKKAVARWSEQYQKLLNVPGDIDHEALDEILQRITKTSLNEIPAMAEMA
;
A
#
# COMPACT_ATOMS: atom_id res chain seq x y z
N MET A 1 -1.73 9.47 -20.71
CA MET A 1 -1.42 8.88 -19.38
C MET A 1 0.08 8.69 -19.28
N ARG A 2 0.68 8.79 -18.09
CA ARG A 2 2.10 8.44 -17.92
C ARG A 2 2.21 6.91 -18.01
N ASN A 3 3.03 6.41 -18.92
CA ASN A 3 3.19 4.97 -19.13
C ASN A 3 4.04 4.28 -18.05
N ASP A 4 4.64 5.07 -17.15
CA ASP A 4 5.62 4.60 -16.17
C ASP A 4 5.09 4.56 -14.73
N VAL A 5 3.78 4.78 -14.54
CA VAL A 5 3.15 4.77 -13.21
C VAL A 5 2.28 3.53 -13.07
N PRO A 6 2.59 2.61 -12.15
CA PRO A 6 1.73 1.47 -11.85
C PRO A 6 0.43 1.95 -11.20
N TRP A 7 -0.68 1.24 -11.44
CA TRP A 7 -1.97 1.55 -10.81
C TRP A 7 -2.36 0.54 -9.76
N ASP A 8 -2.75 -0.66 -10.22
CA ASP A 8 -3.35 -1.67 -9.36
C ASP A 8 -2.39 -2.86 -9.22
N VAL A 9 -2.39 -3.52 -8.07
CA VAL A 9 -1.51 -4.65 -7.75
C VAL A 9 -2.25 -5.71 -6.95
N VAL A 10 -2.05 -6.97 -7.34
CA VAL A 10 -2.53 -8.15 -6.65
C VAL A 10 -1.41 -9.17 -6.49
N VAL A 11 -1.51 -10.04 -5.49
CA VAL A 11 -0.46 -10.98 -5.13
C VAL A 11 -1.00 -12.40 -4.99
N ASP A 12 -0.22 -13.37 -5.47
CA ASP A 12 -0.32 -14.77 -5.09
C ASP A 12 0.84 -15.05 -4.12
N SER A 13 0.55 -14.89 -2.82
CA SER A 13 1.54 -15.07 -1.75
C SER A 13 1.96 -16.54 -1.58
N THR A 14 1.15 -17.49 -2.06
CA THR A 14 1.48 -18.93 -2.01
C THR A 14 2.54 -19.31 -3.04
N LYS A 15 2.47 -18.69 -4.23
CA LYS A 15 3.46 -18.88 -5.30
C LYS A 15 4.58 -17.85 -5.29
N GLY A 16 4.45 -16.78 -4.49
CA GLY A 16 5.44 -15.72 -4.41
C GLY A 16 5.49 -14.86 -5.68
N VAL A 17 4.34 -14.58 -6.27
CA VAL A 17 4.21 -13.83 -7.54
C VAL A 17 3.26 -12.66 -7.34
N MET A 18 3.60 -11.52 -7.96
CA MET A 18 2.75 -10.34 -8.00
C MET A 18 2.38 -9.97 -9.42
N TYR A 19 1.23 -9.31 -9.57
CA TYR A 19 0.67 -8.86 -10.84
C TYR A 19 0.22 -7.42 -10.69
N TRP A 20 0.53 -6.57 -11.68
CA TRP A 20 0.12 -5.17 -11.62
C TRP A 20 -0.14 -4.58 -13.00
N ARG A 21 -0.92 -3.51 -13.04
CA ARG A 21 -1.17 -2.74 -14.26
C ARG A 21 -0.12 -1.65 -14.41
N LEU A 22 0.62 -1.66 -15.54
CA LEU A 22 1.55 -0.61 -15.93
C LEU A 22 1.33 -0.20 -17.40
N GLY A 23 1.13 1.10 -17.64
CA GLY A 23 0.84 1.60 -18.98
C GLY A 23 -0.40 0.92 -19.58
N THR A 24 -0.28 0.27 -20.73
CA THR A 24 -1.39 -0.48 -21.36
C THR A 24 -1.28 -1.99 -21.16
N ASN A 25 -0.48 -2.44 -20.19
CA ASN A 25 -0.17 -3.85 -19.96
C ASN A 25 -0.49 -4.26 -18.53
N ILE A 26 -0.70 -5.57 -18.34
CA ILE A 26 -0.57 -6.22 -17.04
C ILE A 26 0.78 -6.92 -17.03
N GLU A 27 1.58 -6.66 -16.01
CA GLU A 27 2.90 -7.23 -15.80
C GLU A 27 2.90 -8.17 -14.59
N THR A 28 3.92 -9.02 -14.53
CA THR A 28 4.15 -9.94 -13.42
C THR A 28 5.61 -10.00 -13.05
N ALA A 29 5.90 -10.31 -11.79
CA ALA A 29 7.22 -10.60 -11.26
C ALA A 29 7.11 -11.52 -10.05
N ALA A 30 8.22 -12.14 -9.65
CA ALA A 30 8.32 -12.68 -8.30
C ALA A 30 8.20 -11.53 -7.27
N MET A 31 7.75 -11.82 -6.04
CA MET A 31 7.51 -10.79 -5.01
C MET A 31 8.79 -10.07 -4.53
N ASP A 32 9.97 -10.60 -4.88
CA ASP A 32 11.26 -9.93 -4.69
C ASP A 32 11.61 -8.96 -5.84
N GLY A 33 10.69 -8.76 -6.80
CA GLY A 33 10.87 -7.91 -7.98
C GLY A 33 11.62 -8.56 -9.14
N THR A 34 12.12 -9.79 -9.00
CA THR A 34 12.83 -10.48 -10.09
C THR A 34 11.90 -11.14 -11.08
N GLN A 35 12.45 -11.53 -12.23
CA GLN A 35 11.70 -12.21 -13.31
C GLN A 35 10.52 -11.39 -13.83
N ARG A 36 10.64 -10.06 -13.73
CA ARG A 36 9.66 -9.12 -14.26
C ARG A 36 9.46 -9.34 -15.77
N ARG A 37 8.21 -9.49 -16.18
CA ARG A 37 7.83 -9.62 -17.59
C ARG A 37 6.43 -9.08 -17.83
N VAL A 38 6.15 -8.71 -19.08
CA VAL A 38 4.78 -8.43 -19.52
C VAL A 38 3.99 -9.75 -19.56
N LEU A 39 2.81 -9.76 -18.93
CA LEU A 39 1.92 -10.92 -18.89
C LEU A 39 0.82 -10.82 -19.93
N VAL A 40 0.12 -9.68 -19.98
CA VAL A 40 -0.96 -9.40 -20.92
C VAL A 40 -0.73 -8.03 -21.54
N THR A 41 -0.73 -7.97 -22.87
CA THR A 41 -0.58 -6.73 -23.64
C THR A 41 -1.93 -6.12 -23.99
N GLU A 42 -1.96 -4.81 -24.26
CA GLU A 42 -3.12 -4.12 -24.84
C GLU A 42 -4.40 -4.27 -24.00
N VAL A 43 -4.29 -4.06 -22.68
CA VAL A 43 -5.43 -3.99 -21.76
C VAL A 43 -6.05 -2.59 -21.69
N GLY A 44 -5.46 -1.62 -22.41
CA GLY A 44 -5.97 -0.26 -22.54
C GLY A 44 -6.01 0.51 -21.22
N ASN A 45 -7.10 1.24 -21.00
CA ASN A 45 -7.35 1.96 -19.74
C ASN A 45 -8.07 1.03 -18.76
N SER A 46 -7.40 -0.06 -18.40
CA SER A 46 -7.94 -1.00 -17.43
C SER A 46 -7.80 -0.49 -15.99
N TYR A 47 -8.73 -0.92 -15.13
CA TYR A 47 -8.81 -0.61 -13.71
C TYR A 47 -9.29 -1.83 -12.91
N GLY A 48 -9.10 -1.82 -11.59
CA GLY A 48 -9.70 -2.81 -10.69
C GLY A 48 -9.25 -4.23 -10.99
N LEU A 49 -7.95 -4.48 -10.95
CA LEU A 49 -7.34 -5.79 -11.11
C LEU A 49 -7.66 -6.64 -9.87
N SER A 50 -8.23 -7.82 -10.07
CA SER A 50 -8.44 -8.82 -9.03
C SER A 50 -7.91 -10.20 -9.45
N ILE A 51 -7.66 -11.05 -8.45
CA ILE A 51 -7.12 -12.40 -8.64
C ILE A 51 -8.07 -13.42 -8.01
N ASP A 52 -8.33 -14.49 -8.75
CA ASP A 52 -8.97 -15.71 -8.24
C ASP A 52 -7.88 -16.79 -8.15
N LEU A 53 -7.42 -17.04 -6.92
CA LEU A 53 -6.38 -18.04 -6.68
C LEU A 53 -6.90 -19.46 -6.89
N LYS A 54 -8.18 -19.74 -6.63
CA LYS A 54 -8.76 -21.08 -6.83
C LYS A 54 -8.95 -21.37 -8.32
N GLY A 55 -9.51 -20.41 -9.06
CA GLY A 55 -9.73 -20.48 -10.51
C GLY A 55 -8.49 -20.18 -11.35
N GLN A 56 -7.37 -19.80 -10.72
CA GLN A 56 -6.10 -19.48 -11.39
C GLN A 56 -6.27 -18.43 -12.50
N ARG A 57 -6.93 -17.31 -12.16
CA ARG A 57 -7.33 -16.29 -13.14
C ARG A 57 -7.24 -14.87 -12.61
N LEU A 58 -6.89 -13.92 -13.49
CA LEU A 58 -6.99 -12.49 -13.26
C LEU A 58 -8.27 -11.94 -13.88
N TYR A 59 -8.85 -10.92 -13.26
CA TYR A 59 -9.98 -10.14 -13.77
C TYR A 59 -9.68 -8.65 -13.71
N TRP A 60 -10.15 -7.90 -14.69
CA TRP A 60 -10.03 -6.44 -14.69
C TRP A 60 -11.16 -5.78 -15.47
N CYS A 61 -11.43 -4.53 -15.14
CA CYS A 61 -12.36 -3.68 -15.87
C CYS A 61 -11.66 -2.94 -16.99
N ASN A 62 -12.37 -2.71 -18.08
CA ASN A 62 -12.10 -1.69 -19.07
C ASN A 62 -13.34 -0.78 -19.17
N THR A 63 -13.32 0.23 -20.04
CA THR A 63 -14.42 1.22 -20.12
C THR A 63 -15.78 0.59 -20.48
N THR A 64 -15.78 -0.54 -21.21
CA THR A 64 -17.01 -1.19 -21.69
C THR A 64 -17.03 -2.71 -21.47
N THR A 65 -16.02 -3.25 -20.79
CA THR A 65 -15.87 -4.70 -20.62
C THR A 65 -15.35 -5.05 -19.24
N ILE A 66 -15.67 -6.26 -18.80
CA ILE A 66 -14.92 -6.97 -17.78
C ILE A 66 -14.21 -8.10 -18.52
N GLU A 67 -12.90 -8.16 -18.37
CA GLU A 67 -12.04 -9.11 -19.04
C GLU A 67 -11.35 -10.02 -18.03
N SER A 68 -10.82 -11.13 -18.52
CA SER A 68 -10.09 -12.08 -17.70
C SER A 68 -9.04 -12.83 -18.51
N ALA A 69 -7.98 -13.28 -17.85
CA ALA A 69 -6.96 -14.17 -18.41
C ALA A 69 -6.41 -15.10 -17.32
N SER A 70 -5.91 -16.26 -17.70
CA SER A 70 -5.20 -17.18 -16.80
C SER A 70 -3.99 -16.50 -16.16
N LEU A 71 -3.52 -16.97 -15.00
CA LEU A 71 -2.35 -16.38 -14.31
C LEU A 71 -1.04 -16.45 -15.13
N ASP A 72 -0.98 -17.30 -16.16
CA ASP A 72 0.15 -17.37 -17.10
C ASP A 72 0.02 -16.39 -18.29
N GLY A 73 -1.09 -15.65 -18.38
CA GLY A 73 -1.42 -14.70 -19.43
C GLY A 73 -2.21 -15.29 -20.60
N SER A 74 -2.45 -16.61 -20.60
CA SER A 74 -3.22 -17.30 -21.63
C SER A 74 -4.74 -17.14 -21.46
N ASP A 75 -5.50 -17.66 -22.42
CA ASP A 75 -6.97 -17.72 -22.39
C ASP A 75 -7.63 -16.36 -22.07
N ARG A 76 -7.12 -15.26 -22.64
CA ARG A 76 -7.75 -13.95 -22.48
C ARG A 76 -9.15 -13.96 -23.10
N ARG A 77 -10.17 -13.59 -22.33
CA ARG A 77 -11.56 -13.49 -22.78
C ARG A 77 -12.30 -12.32 -22.14
N VAL A 78 -13.27 -11.79 -22.87
CA VAL A 78 -14.27 -10.86 -22.34
C VAL A 78 -15.31 -11.67 -21.56
N LEU A 79 -15.44 -11.41 -20.26
CA LEU A 79 -16.44 -12.03 -19.40
C LEU A 79 -17.80 -11.35 -19.53
N LEU A 80 -17.80 -10.02 -19.63
CA LEU A 80 -19.01 -9.21 -19.73
C LEU A 80 -18.76 -7.98 -20.61
N ASN A 81 -19.75 -7.65 -21.47
CA ASN A 81 -19.87 -6.33 -22.09
C ASN A 81 -20.85 -5.48 -21.28
N THR A 82 -20.50 -4.25 -20.95
CA THR A 82 -21.31 -3.33 -20.16
C THR A 82 -21.16 -1.89 -20.67
N THR A 83 -22.20 -1.08 -20.50
CA THR A 83 -22.17 0.36 -20.85
C THR A 83 -22.01 1.27 -19.64
N ASP A 84 -21.99 0.72 -18.42
CA ASP A 84 -22.04 1.51 -17.18
C ASP A 84 -20.66 1.95 -16.65
N ALA A 85 -19.60 1.78 -17.44
CA ALA A 85 -18.23 2.15 -17.10
C ALA A 85 -17.78 1.53 -15.76
N PRO A 86 -17.45 0.23 -15.73
CA PRO A 86 -17.08 -0.45 -14.50
C PRO A 86 -15.71 0.04 -14.01
N PHE A 87 -15.53 0.11 -12.69
CA PHE A 87 -14.36 0.75 -12.06
C PHE A 87 -13.50 -0.20 -11.23
N PHE A 88 -14.13 -1.13 -10.52
CA PHE A 88 -13.45 -2.01 -9.58
C PHE A 88 -13.93 -3.45 -9.77
N THR A 89 -13.05 -4.43 -9.60
CA THR A 89 -13.41 -5.83 -9.47
C THR A 89 -12.79 -6.43 -8.22
N THR A 90 -13.44 -7.43 -7.63
CA THR A 90 -12.87 -8.27 -6.58
C THR A 90 -13.54 -9.64 -6.59
N VAL A 91 -12.79 -10.67 -6.19
CA VAL A 91 -13.29 -12.04 -6.12
C VAL A 91 -13.50 -12.38 -4.66
N LEU A 92 -14.64 -13.00 -4.35
CA LEU A 92 -14.95 -13.55 -3.04
C LEU A 92 -15.66 -14.89 -3.21
N GLY A 93 -15.03 -15.97 -2.77
CA GLY A 93 -15.57 -17.32 -2.93
C GLY A 93 -15.68 -17.71 -4.40
N GLU A 94 -16.90 -17.99 -4.86
CA GLU A 94 -17.17 -18.38 -6.26
C GLU A 94 -17.72 -17.21 -7.09
N ASP A 95 -17.61 -15.99 -6.58
CA ASP A 95 -18.29 -14.84 -7.15
C ASP A 95 -17.32 -13.69 -7.42
N LEU A 96 -17.44 -13.12 -8.62
CA LEU A 96 -16.78 -11.88 -9.01
C LEU A 96 -17.73 -10.72 -8.74
N TYR A 97 -17.30 -9.80 -7.90
CA TYR A 97 -17.99 -8.55 -7.66
C TYR A 97 -17.36 -7.45 -8.50
N PHE A 98 -18.20 -6.60 -9.08
CA PHE A 98 -17.73 -5.40 -9.77
C PHE A 98 -18.64 -4.22 -9.49
N THR A 99 -18.10 -3.01 -9.64
CA THR A 99 -18.87 -1.78 -9.41
C THR A 99 -18.94 -0.93 -10.67
N ASP A 100 -20.09 -0.30 -10.86
CA ASP A 100 -20.25 0.84 -11.75
C ASP A 100 -20.50 2.12 -10.92
N ARG A 101 -20.87 3.24 -11.56
CA ARG A 101 -21.12 4.52 -10.86
C ARG A 101 -22.30 4.50 -9.88
N ARG A 102 -23.18 3.51 -9.96
CA ARG A 102 -24.49 3.47 -9.30
C ARG A 102 -24.70 2.21 -8.48
N HIS A 103 -24.12 1.09 -8.88
CA HIS A 103 -24.43 -0.22 -8.33
C HIS A 103 -23.21 -1.11 -8.15
N VAL A 104 -23.36 -2.03 -7.20
CA VAL A 104 -22.51 -3.20 -7.03
C VAL A 104 -23.22 -4.38 -7.70
N TRP A 105 -22.47 -5.08 -8.51
CA TRP A 105 -22.90 -6.25 -9.26
C TRP A 105 -22.10 -7.46 -8.83
N LYS A 106 -22.68 -8.63 -9.07
CA LYS A 106 -22.11 -9.94 -8.78
C LYS A 106 -22.26 -10.83 -10.00
N ILE A 107 -21.20 -11.55 -10.36
CA ILE A 107 -21.16 -12.58 -11.37
C ILE A 107 -20.78 -13.89 -10.69
N ASN A 108 -21.61 -14.91 -10.81
CA ASN A 108 -21.25 -16.24 -10.34
C ASN A 108 -20.27 -16.89 -11.33
N LEU A 109 -19.07 -17.24 -10.86
CA LEU A 109 -17.98 -17.80 -11.68
C LEU A 109 -18.07 -19.33 -11.86
N SER A 110 -18.79 -20.03 -10.99
CA SER A 110 -18.97 -21.50 -11.05
C SER A 110 -20.14 -21.93 -11.94
N ALA A 111 -21.05 -21.01 -12.27
CA ALA A 111 -22.19 -21.27 -13.13
C ALA A 111 -21.75 -21.56 -14.57
N SER A 112 -22.41 -22.55 -15.21
CA SER A 112 -22.16 -22.90 -16.62
C SER A 112 -22.46 -21.76 -17.61
N ALA A 113 -23.26 -20.78 -17.17
CA ALA A 113 -23.46 -19.51 -17.84
C ALA A 113 -23.34 -18.38 -16.80
N PRO A 114 -22.58 -17.31 -17.07
CA PRO A 114 -22.40 -16.21 -16.12
C PRO A 114 -23.73 -15.51 -15.86
N THR A 115 -24.23 -15.60 -14.63
CA THR A 115 -25.42 -14.88 -14.18
C THR A 115 -24.99 -13.61 -13.46
N ILE A 116 -25.60 -12.49 -13.86
CA ILE A 116 -25.28 -11.16 -13.32
C ILE A 116 -26.43 -10.72 -12.42
N GLN A 117 -26.09 -10.37 -11.18
CA GLN A 117 -27.06 -9.93 -10.18
C GLN A 117 -26.64 -8.57 -9.62
N GLN A 118 -27.59 -7.64 -9.54
CA GLN A 118 -27.41 -6.42 -8.76
C GLN A 118 -27.48 -6.75 -7.28
N VAL A 119 -26.43 -6.39 -6.53
CA VAL A 119 -26.32 -6.65 -5.09
C VAL A 119 -26.79 -5.45 -4.28
N GLY A 120 -26.56 -4.23 -4.78
CA GLY A 120 -26.97 -3.01 -4.09
C GLY A 120 -26.44 -1.74 -4.76
N PRO A 121 -26.69 -0.57 -4.17
CA PRO A 121 -26.12 0.70 -4.64
C PRO A 121 -24.61 0.80 -4.35
N ALA A 122 -23.85 1.38 -5.27
CA ALA A 122 -22.45 1.74 -5.08
C ALA A 122 -22.35 3.09 -4.37
N PHE A 123 -22.24 3.10 -3.05
CA PHE A 123 -21.76 4.30 -2.34
C PHE A 123 -20.26 4.41 -2.57
N VAL A 124 -19.77 5.59 -2.96
CA VAL A 124 -18.34 5.86 -3.22
C VAL A 124 -17.43 5.40 -2.07
N SER A 125 -17.95 5.38 -0.83
CA SER A 125 -17.25 4.89 0.36
C SER A 125 -17.04 3.36 0.42
N LEU A 126 -17.89 2.55 -0.23
CA LEU A 126 -17.72 1.08 -0.27
C LEU A 126 -16.58 0.65 -1.20
N ILE A 127 -16.20 1.48 -2.18
CA ILE A 127 -15.18 1.12 -3.19
C ILE A 127 -13.80 0.95 -2.54
N ASN A 128 -13.44 1.83 -1.59
CA ASN A 128 -12.23 1.69 -0.79
C ASN A 128 -12.30 0.50 0.19
N GLY A 129 -13.50 0.14 0.64
CA GLY A 129 -13.74 -0.98 1.56
C GLY A 129 -13.67 -2.34 0.87
N LEU A 130 -14.17 -2.48 -0.36
CA LEU A 130 -14.20 -3.75 -1.10
C LEU A 130 -12.81 -4.31 -1.43
N ALA A 131 -11.83 -3.43 -1.66
CA ALA A 131 -10.42 -3.83 -1.74
C ALA A 131 -9.88 -4.36 -0.39
N GLY A 132 -10.37 -3.83 0.73
CA GLY A 132 -10.02 -4.29 2.08
C GLY A 132 -10.71 -5.61 2.48
N PHE A 133 -11.97 -5.82 2.10
CA PHE A 133 -12.73 -7.01 2.48
C PHE A 133 -12.20 -8.30 1.85
N SER A 134 -11.77 -8.30 0.58
CA SER A 134 -11.22 -9.52 -0.03
C SER A 134 -9.90 -9.95 0.62
N SER A 135 -9.10 -9.00 1.10
CA SER A 135 -7.83 -9.30 1.76
C SER A 135 -7.98 -9.97 3.12
N GLN A 136 -9.08 -9.75 3.83
CA GLN A 136 -9.23 -10.23 5.22
C GLN A 136 -9.88 -11.62 5.30
N GLU A 137 -10.85 -11.92 4.44
CA GLU A 137 -11.61 -13.17 4.50
C GLU A 137 -10.85 -14.34 3.86
N GLU A 138 -10.10 -14.11 2.77
CA GLU A 138 -9.38 -15.18 2.06
C GLU A 138 -8.09 -15.62 2.77
N ILE A 139 -7.41 -14.70 3.47
CA ILE A 139 -6.22 -14.99 4.28
C ILE A 139 -6.57 -15.82 5.52
N HIS A 140 -7.73 -15.59 6.14
CA HIS A 140 -8.15 -16.35 7.32
C HIS A 140 -8.81 -17.68 6.98
N ALA A 141 -9.52 -17.79 5.84
CA ALA A 141 -10.25 -19.00 5.49
C ALA A 141 -9.39 -20.11 4.87
N THR A 142 -8.22 -19.80 4.28
CA THR A 142 -7.47 -20.78 3.47
C THR A 142 -6.20 -21.34 4.11
N GLY A 143 -5.76 -20.86 5.28
CA GLY A 143 -4.55 -21.39 5.92
C GLY A 143 -3.33 -21.39 4.99
N THR A 144 -3.27 -20.44 4.07
CA THR A 144 -2.30 -20.40 2.98
C THR A 144 -0.93 -20.01 3.54
N THR A 145 -0.11 -21.02 3.77
CA THR A 145 1.29 -20.85 4.17
C THR A 145 2.18 -20.68 2.95
N ASN A 146 3.31 -20.01 3.13
CA ASN A 146 4.35 -19.87 2.14
C ASN A 146 5.73 -20.05 2.79
N THR A 147 6.78 -19.92 1.99
CA THR A 147 8.16 -20.11 2.46
C THR A 147 8.62 -19.13 3.53
N CYS A 148 7.91 -18.01 3.71
CA CYS A 148 8.19 -17.02 4.75
C CYS A 148 7.35 -17.23 6.03
N SER A 149 6.34 -18.11 6.02
CA SER A 149 5.43 -18.30 7.15
C SER A 149 6.10 -18.86 8.40
N ASN A 150 7.18 -19.61 8.25
CA ASN A 150 7.93 -20.18 9.37
C ASN A 150 9.21 -19.35 9.59
N ASP A 151 9.37 -18.81 10.79
CA ASP A 151 10.56 -18.05 11.21
C ASP A 151 11.00 -16.96 10.21
N ASN A 152 10.04 -16.26 9.60
CA ASN A 152 10.30 -15.25 8.55
C ASN A 152 11.18 -15.80 7.41
N GLY A 153 11.09 -17.09 7.07
CA GLY A 153 11.96 -17.74 6.09
C GLY A 153 13.45 -17.72 6.43
N GLY A 154 13.80 -17.46 7.70
CA GLY A 154 15.16 -17.27 8.19
C GLY A 154 15.74 -15.87 7.94
N CYS A 155 14.92 -14.88 7.55
CA CYS A 155 15.37 -13.53 7.23
C CYS A 155 15.38 -12.60 8.45
N GLU A 156 16.42 -11.76 8.57
CA GLU A 156 16.53 -10.79 9.66
C GLU A 156 15.49 -9.66 9.56
N HIS A 157 15.30 -9.09 8.36
CA HIS A 157 14.38 -7.98 8.14
C HIS A 157 13.12 -8.43 7.40
N VAL A 158 13.20 -8.61 6.08
CA VAL A 158 12.03 -8.87 5.22
C VAL A 158 12.24 -10.17 4.45
N CYS A 159 11.22 -11.03 4.44
CA CYS A 159 11.17 -12.23 3.61
C CYS A 159 10.20 -12.05 2.45
N PHE A 160 10.70 -12.25 1.23
CA PHE A 160 9.90 -12.32 0.02
C PHE A 160 9.70 -13.79 -0.37
N PRO A 161 8.46 -14.31 -0.41
CA PRO A 161 8.23 -15.62 -0.99
C PRO A 161 8.47 -15.53 -2.50
N THR A 162 9.18 -16.49 -3.07
CA THR A 162 9.39 -16.58 -4.53
C THR A 162 9.12 -18.00 -5.01
N PRO A 163 8.88 -18.22 -6.32
CA PRO A 163 8.73 -19.56 -6.87
C PRO A 163 9.94 -20.50 -6.64
N LYS A 164 11.11 -19.93 -6.32
CA LYS A 164 12.36 -20.67 -6.09
C LYS A 164 12.71 -20.85 -4.60
N GLY A 165 11.89 -20.33 -3.69
CA GLY A 165 12.17 -20.31 -2.25
C GLY A 165 12.09 -18.90 -1.64
N PRO A 166 12.26 -18.78 -0.31
CA PRO A 166 12.27 -17.47 0.35
C PRO A 166 13.54 -16.70 -0.08
N ARG A 167 13.39 -15.39 -0.26
CA ARG A 167 14.52 -14.48 -0.45
C ARG A 167 14.46 -13.37 0.58
N CYS A 168 15.58 -13.16 1.27
CA CYS A 168 15.69 -12.08 2.24
C CYS A 168 15.98 -10.75 1.54
N GLY A 169 15.39 -9.69 2.07
CA GLY A 169 15.74 -8.32 1.75
C GLY A 169 15.87 -7.50 3.01
N CYS A 170 16.51 -6.34 2.86
CA CYS A 170 16.82 -5.46 3.97
C CYS A 170 15.97 -4.20 3.92
N ALA A 171 15.71 -3.63 5.10
CA ALA A 171 15.10 -2.32 5.21
C ALA A 171 15.97 -1.23 4.54
N GLU A 172 15.36 -0.08 4.28
CA GLU A 172 16.07 1.05 3.69
C GLU A 172 17.30 1.43 4.54
N GLY A 173 18.44 1.63 3.88
CA GLY A 173 19.70 1.91 4.56
C GLY A 173 20.47 0.67 5.05
N PHE A 174 20.04 -0.55 4.71
CA PHE A 174 20.74 -1.79 5.00
C PHE A 174 21.03 -2.59 3.72
N ILE A 175 22.09 -3.41 3.74
CA ILE A 175 22.52 -4.28 2.64
C ILE A 175 22.54 -5.72 3.15
N LEU A 176 22.09 -6.65 2.30
CA LEU A 176 22.11 -8.07 2.60
C LEU A 176 23.55 -8.59 2.58
N GLU A 177 23.94 -9.31 3.62
CA GLU A 177 25.26 -9.93 3.73
C GLU A 177 25.37 -11.21 2.88
N GLU A 178 26.59 -11.71 2.69
CA GLU A 178 26.86 -12.94 1.92
C GLU A 178 26.11 -14.17 2.46
N THR A 179 25.77 -14.17 3.75
CA THR A 179 24.97 -15.21 4.42
C THR A 179 23.52 -15.28 3.92
N SER A 180 23.11 -14.38 3.02
CA SER A 180 21.80 -14.34 2.36
C SER A 180 20.59 -14.19 3.30
N SER A 181 20.82 -13.89 4.58
CA SER A 181 19.78 -13.74 5.61
C SER A 181 19.99 -12.58 6.58
N GLN A 182 21.22 -12.10 6.75
CA GLN A 182 21.56 -10.98 7.65
C GLN A 182 21.72 -9.66 6.89
N CYS A 183 21.47 -8.56 7.58
CA CYS A 183 21.45 -7.21 7.03
C CYS A 183 22.37 -6.29 7.83
N SER A 184 23.40 -5.75 7.18
CA SER A 184 24.27 -4.72 7.79
C SER A 184 23.90 -3.32 7.31
N MET A 185 24.09 -2.33 8.18
CA MET A 185 23.86 -0.94 7.83
C MET A 185 24.76 -0.56 6.65
N ALA A 186 24.14 0.00 5.60
CA ALA A 186 24.84 0.49 4.43
C ALA A 186 25.69 1.69 4.84
N MET A 187 26.99 1.45 5.05
CA MET A 187 27.96 2.54 5.18
C MET A 187 28.08 3.23 3.83
N VAL A 188 27.37 4.34 3.64
CA VAL A 188 27.50 5.18 2.45
C VAL A 188 28.88 5.83 2.48
N ARG A 189 29.84 5.23 1.79
CA ARG A 189 31.14 5.87 1.52
C ARG A 189 30.91 6.90 0.42
N LEU A 190 30.64 8.14 0.80
CA LEU A 190 30.63 9.25 -0.14
C LEU A 190 32.06 9.40 -0.69
N VAL A 191 32.31 8.87 -1.88
CA VAL A 191 33.55 9.17 -2.61
C VAL A 191 33.41 10.60 -3.13
N GLY A 192 33.79 11.56 -2.29
CA GLY A 192 34.11 12.90 -2.75
C GLY A 192 35.20 12.79 -3.81
N LYS A 193 35.04 13.53 -4.92
CA LYS A 193 36.12 13.69 -5.91
C LYS A 193 37.41 14.07 -5.18
N GLU A 194 38.41 13.20 -5.35
CA GLU A 194 39.82 13.29 -4.96
C GLU A 194 40.23 14.42 -4.00
N GLY A 195 40.69 14.05 -2.80
CA GLY A 195 41.50 14.93 -1.98
C GLY A 195 41.61 14.50 -0.52
N SER A 196 42.71 13.82 -0.21
CA SER A 196 43.30 13.60 1.12
C SER A 196 42.54 12.71 2.12
N GLY A 197 43.24 11.67 2.57
CA GLY A 197 42.76 10.72 3.56
C GLY A 197 42.67 11.31 4.97
N ALA A 198 41.60 10.92 5.65
CA ALA A 198 41.49 10.81 7.10
C ALA A 198 40.20 10.03 7.39
N ALA A 199 40.26 8.71 7.32
CA ALA A 199 39.22 7.88 7.91
C ALA A 199 39.55 7.74 9.40
N GLU A 200 38.70 8.34 10.24
CA GLU A 200 38.59 8.27 11.72
C GLU A 200 38.58 9.66 12.36
N SER A 201 37.42 10.33 12.28
CA SER A 201 36.87 11.34 13.23
C SER A 201 35.85 12.25 12.54
N CYS A 202 34.76 11.66 12.02
CA CYS A 202 33.77 12.39 11.20
C CYS A 202 32.45 12.70 11.95
N CYS A 203 32.14 11.98 13.04
CA CYS A 203 30.79 11.92 13.62
C CYS A 203 30.24 13.17 14.34
N GLN A 204 30.70 14.38 14.05
CA GLN A 204 30.03 15.59 14.59
C GLN A 204 30.07 16.82 13.69
N LYS A 205 31.08 16.98 12.84
CA LYS A 205 31.17 18.14 11.93
C LYS A 205 30.38 17.95 10.63
N ASP A 206 30.26 16.71 10.14
CA ASP A 206 29.68 16.45 8.81
C ASP A 206 28.16 16.41 8.77
N MET A 207 27.49 16.36 9.92
CA MET A 207 26.01 16.35 9.95
C MET A 207 25.43 17.68 9.44
N LYS A 208 26.14 18.79 9.65
CA LYS A 208 25.72 20.12 9.18
C LYS A 208 25.83 20.23 7.66
N ASP A 209 26.91 19.68 7.10
CA ASP A 209 27.16 19.68 5.65
C ASP A 209 26.24 18.67 4.95
N PHE A 210 25.96 17.53 5.59
CA PHE A 210 24.95 16.56 5.16
C PHE A 210 23.56 17.19 5.01
N TYR A 211 23.04 17.83 6.07
CA TYR A 211 21.73 18.50 5.99
C TYR A 211 21.74 19.71 5.04
N SER A 212 22.88 20.37 4.86
CA SER A 212 23.04 21.45 3.87
C SER A 212 22.90 20.92 2.44
N GLY A 213 23.58 19.82 2.10
CA GLY A 213 23.48 19.19 0.77
C GLY A 213 22.08 18.64 0.47
N LEU A 214 21.43 18.02 1.46
CA LEU A 214 20.03 17.60 1.35
C LEU A 214 19.09 18.78 1.10
N LYS A 215 19.30 19.91 1.80
CA LYS A 215 18.52 21.13 1.61
C LYS A 215 18.76 21.80 0.25
N GLU A 216 19.95 21.64 -0.32
CA GLU A 216 20.28 22.21 -1.62
C GLU A 216 19.58 21.46 -2.78
N VAL A 217 19.47 20.12 -2.66
CA VAL A 217 18.84 19.27 -3.68
C VAL A 217 17.31 19.20 -3.49
N TRP A 218 16.86 18.97 -2.25
CA TRP A 218 15.46 18.67 -1.92
C TRP A 218 14.79 19.71 -1.03
N GLY A 219 15.55 20.65 -0.49
CA GLY A 219 15.01 21.68 0.37
C GLY A 219 14.13 22.68 -0.39
N PRO A 220 13.26 23.40 0.34
CA PRO A 220 12.41 24.42 -0.27
C PRO A 220 13.29 25.46 -0.97
N LYS A 221 13.09 25.62 -2.29
CA LYS A 221 13.71 26.69 -3.08
C LYS A 221 13.05 28.01 -2.68
N MET A 222 13.53 28.60 -1.59
CA MET A 222 13.02 29.87 -1.07
C MET A 222 13.16 30.95 -2.15
N LYS A 223 12.07 31.27 -2.86
CA LYS A 223 11.98 32.48 -3.68
C LYS A 223 11.39 33.58 -2.82
N GLY A 224 12.27 34.41 -2.27
CA GLY A 224 11.93 35.65 -1.56
C GLY A 224 11.79 35.51 -0.03
N PRO A 225 11.91 36.63 0.71
CA PRO A 225 11.72 36.62 2.16
C PRO A 225 10.26 36.34 2.50
N VAL A 226 10.00 35.26 3.25
CA VAL A 226 8.68 35.01 3.83
C VAL A 226 8.51 35.96 5.02
N HIS A 227 7.58 36.90 4.90
CA HIS A 227 7.31 37.89 5.95
C HIS A 227 6.45 37.26 7.05
N LEU A 228 7.10 36.84 8.14
CA LEU A 228 6.40 36.38 9.34
C LEU A 228 6.11 37.57 10.26
N LYS A 229 4.84 37.72 10.63
CA LYS A 229 4.37 38.75 11.55
C LYS A 229 4.37 38.24 13.00
N SER A 230 4.60 39.16 13.94
CA SER A 230 4.38 38.96 15.37
C SER A 230 2.94 38.51 15.67
N THR A 231 2.71 37.96 16.87
CA THR A 231 1.40 37.51 17.35
C THR A 231 0.32 38.58 17.29
N ASP A 232 0.71 39.84 17.48
CA ASP A 232 -0.14 41.03 17.39
C ASP A 232 -0.22 41.64 15.97
N GLY A 233 0.51 41.08 15.01
CA GLY A 233 0.55 41.53 13.63
C GLY A 233 1.36 42.81 13.38
N MET A 234 1.98 43.41 14.40
CA MET A 234 2.61 44.74 14.31
C MET A 234 4.05 44.73 13.83
N GLU A 235 4.84 43.71 14.16
CA GLU A 235 6.23 43.59 13.71
C GLU A 235 6.44 42.46 12.70
N THR A 236 7.19 42.73 11.64
CA THR A 236 7.71 41.72 10.71
C THR A 236 9.19 41.49 10.98
N PHE A 237 9.58 40.24 11.23
CA PHE A 237 10.98 39.90 11.52
C PHE A 237 11.56 38.90 10.52
N TYR A 238 12.88 39.03 10.29
CA TYR A 238 13.66 38.26 9.30
C TYR A 238 14.57 37.21 9.94
N ASP A 239 14.72 37.25 11.27
CA ASP A 239 15.67 36.42 12.00
C ASP A 239 15.09 35.04 12.29
N SER A 240 15.79 34.01 11.81
CA SER A 240 15.51 32.59 12.07
C SER A 240 15.30 32.25 13.56
N LYS A 241 16.02 32.89 14.48
CA LYS A 241 15.86 32.66 15.92
C LYS A 241 14.51 33.20 16.43
N LYS A 242 14.09 34.36 15.92
CA LYS A 242 12.78 34.95 16.25
C LYS A 242 11.62 34.14 15.64
N ALA A 243 11.84 33.54 14.46
CA ALA A 243 10.86 32.64 13.84
C ALA A 243 10.64 31.35 14.63
N VAL A 244 11.71 30.71 15.11
CA VAL A 244 11.62 29.52 15.96
C VAL A 244 10.95 29.86 17.31
N ALA A 245 11.30 30.99 17.91
CA ALA A 245 10.63 31.46 19.14
C ALA A 245 9.12 31.68 18.94
N ARG A 246 8.71 32.32 17.83
CA ARG A 246 7.30 32.54 17.46
C ARG A 246 6.53 31.23 17.27
N TRP A 247 7.14 30.25 16.63
CA TRP A 247 6.55 28.92 16.45
C TRP A 247 6.40 28.20 17.79
N SER A 248 7.42 28.26 18.65
CA SER A 248 7.38 27.68 20.00
C SER A 248 6.25 28.29 20.85
N GLU A 249 6.07 29.61 20.83
CA GLU A 249 4.97 30.28 21.53
C GLU A 249 3.60 29.88 21.01
N GLN A 250 3.43 29.79 19.68
CA GLN A 250 2.16 29.37 19.08
C GLN A 250 1.85 27.91 19.40
N TYR A 251 2.86 27.05 19.39
CA TYR A 251 2.74 25.64 19.73
C TYR A 251 2.34 25.46 21.19
N GLN A 252 2.98 26.18 22.12
CA GLN A 252 2.59 26.17 23.54
C GLN A 252 1.16 26.68 23.77
N LYS A 253 0.72 27.71 23.04
CA LYS A 253 -0.66 28.21 23.12
C LYS A 253 -1.73 27.28 22.55
N LEU A 254 -1.38 26.40 21.60
CA LEU A 254 -2.35 25.50 20.96
C LEU A 254 -2.41 24.13 21.60
N LEU A 255 -1.27 23.62 22.10
CA LEU A 255 -1.14 22.21 22.49
C LEU A 255 -0.91 22.01 23.99
N ASN A 256 -0.58 23.07 24.73
CA ASN A 256 -0.47 23.04 26.20
C ASN A 256 -1.53 23.91 26.86
N VAL A 257 -2.73 23.98 26.30
CA VAL A 257 -3.92 24.40 27.03
C VAL A 257 -4.45 23.15 27.73
N PRO A 258 -4.66 23.14 29.06
CA PRO A 258 -5.39 22.05 29.69
C PRO A 258 -6.78 22.01 29.04
N GLY A 259 -7.04 20.96 28.26
CA GLY A 259 -8.35 20.73 27.69
C GLY A 259 -9.28 20.38 28.84
N ASP A 260 -10.21 21.28 29.16
CA ASP A 260 -11.37 20.91 29.96
C ASP A 260 -12.21 20.01 29.06
N ILE A 261 -12.20 18.70 29.35
CA ILE A 261 -12.99 17.75 28.58
C ILE A 261 -14.44 18.06 28.93
N ASP A 262 -15.19 18.53 27.94
CA ASP A 262 -16.62 18.72 28.08
C ASP A 262 -17.29 17.36 28.30
N HIS A 263 -17.59 17.07 29.56
CA HIS A 263 -18.20 15.80 29.96
C HIS A 263 -19.64 15.67 29.48
N GLU A 264 -20.31 16.77 29.14
CA GLU A 264 -21.66 16.76 28.56
C GLU A 264 -21.60 16.24 27.11
N ALA A 265 -20.56 16.62 26.36
CA ALA A 265 -20.30 16.10 25.02
C ALA A 265 -19.92 14.60 25.01
N LEU A 266 -19.39 14.06 26.11
CA LEU A 266 -19.11 12.61 26.24
C LEU A 266 -20.39 11.78 26.36
N ASP A 267 -21.44 12.34 26.97
CA ASP A 267 -22.73 11.66 27.15
C ASP A 267 -23.57 11.67 25.86
N GLU A 268 -23.31 12.58 24.93
CA GLU A 268 -23.92 12.60 23.59
C GLU A 268 -23.32 11.57 22.62
N ILE A 269 -22.14 11.01 22.94
CA ILE A 269 -21.53 9.96 22.13
C ILE A 269 -22.30 8.66 22.37
N LEU A 270 -22.96 8.15 21.31
CA LEU A 270 -23.64 6.85 21.31
C LEU A 270 -22.70 5.72 21.75
N GLN A 271 -22.74 5.39 23.04
CA GLN A 271 -21.99 4.26 23.58
C GLN A 271 -22.63 2.96 23.10
N ARG A 272 -21.94 2.24 22.23
CA ARG A 272 -22.33 0.88 21.87
C ARG A 272 -22.03 -0.04 23.05
N ILE A 273 -23.01 -0.84 23.47
CA ILE A 273 -22.82 -1.84 24.52
C ILE A 273 -21.70 -2.80 24.07
N THR A 274 -20.60 -2.79 24.83
CA THR A 274 -19.49 -3.72 24.63
C THR A 274 -19.98 -5.13 24.94
N LYS A 275 -20.11 -6.00 23.93
CA LYS A 275 -20.36 -7.43 24.15
C LYS A 275 -19.07 -8.09 24.63
N THR A 276 -18.88 -8.13 25.94
CA THR A 276 -17.74 -8.80 26.59
C THR A 276 -17.74 -10.32 26.40
N SER A 277 -18.87 -10.92 26.00
CA SER A 277 -18.97 -12.35 25.68
C SER A 277 -18.09 -12.77 24.48
N LEU A 278 -17.64 -11.83 23.65
CA LEU A 278 -16.74 -12.10 22.52
C LEU A 278 -15.26 -12.12 22.93
N ASN A 279 -14.95 -11.75 24.18
CA ASN A 279 -13.59 -11.84 24.72
C ASN A 279 -13.31 -13.21 25.35
N GLU A 280 -14.33 -14.05 25.52
CA GLU A 280 -14.18 -15.41 26.03
C GLU A 280 -13.89 -16.38 24.88
N ILE A 281 -12.94 -17.28 25.10
CA ILE A 281 -12.60 -18.34 24.14
C ILE A 281 -13.82 -19.27 24.03
N PRO A 282 -14.33 -19.54 22.81
CA PRO A 282 -15.51 -20.40 22.63
C PRO A 282 -15.31 -21.79 23.25
N ALA A 283 -16.35 -22.31 23.88
CA ALA A 283 -16.30 -23.67 24.43
C ALA A 283 -16.22 -24.69 23.27
N MET A 284 -15.54 -25.82 23.48
CA MET A 284 -15.39 -26.86 22.45
C MET A 284 -16.73 -27.40 21.89
N ALA A 285 -17.83 -27.27 22.63
CA ALA A 285 -19.17 -27.65 22.17
C ALA A 285 -19.78 -26.67 21.16
N GLU A 286 -19.28 -25.42 21.11
CA GLU A 286 -19.69 -24.40 20.13
C GLU A 286 -18.85 -24.45 18.84
N MET A 287 -17.81 -25.29 18.83
CA MET A 287 -16.90 -25.51 17.70
C MET A 287 -17.15 -26.84 16.96
N ALA A 288 -18.17 -27.60 17.37
CA ALA A 288 -18.58 -28.89 16.78
C ALA A 288 -19.80 -28.72 15.88
#